data_AF-A0A7C1EIU1-F1
#
_entry.id   AF-A0A7C1EIU1-F1
#
_cell.length_a   1.000
_cell.length_b   1.000
_cell.length_c   1.000
_cell.angle_alpha   90.00
_cell.angle_beta   90.00
_cell.angle_gamma   90.00
#
_symmetry.space_group_name_H-M   'P 1'
#
loop_
_entity.id
_entity.type
_entity.pdbx_description
1 polymer ?
#
loop_
_entity_poly.entity_id
_entity_poly.type
_entity_poly.pdbx_seq_one_letter_code
_entity_poly.pdbx_strand_id
1 'polypeptide(L)' 'MKKNSIILVLDFGSQYTQLIARRVRDLKVYSEVHPFNMKLEEIKKLEPAGIILSGGPSSIYDKKPPLPDMGVF' A
#
# COMPACT_ATOMS: atom_id res chain seq x y z
N MET A 1 -13.67 -21.66 0.67
CA MET A 1 -12.66 -21.04 -0.24
C MET A 1 -11.80 -20.12 0.60
N LYS A 2 -10.47 -20.27 0.60
CA LYS A 2 -9.61 -19.31 1.32
C LYS A 2 -9.76 -17.95 0.63
N LYS A 3 -10.20 -16.93 1.37
CA LYS A 3 -10.13 -15.54 0.93
C LYS A 3 -8.69 -15.28 0.49
N ASN A 4 -8.48 -14.83 -0.75
CA ASN A 4 -7.15 -14.39 -1.18
C ASN A 4 -6.71 -13.29 -0.22
N SER A 5 -5.77 -13.59 0.66
CA SER A 5 -5.31 -12.65 1.68
C SER A 5 -4.23 -11.79 1.06
N ILE A 6 -4.65 -10.84 0.23
CA ILE A 6 -3.75 -9.88 -0.44
C ILE A 6 -3.37 -8.81 0.57
N ILE A 7 -2.08 -8.52 0.71
CA ILE A 7 -1.60 -7.33 1.38
C ILE A 7 -1.25 -6.28 0.33
N LEU A 8 -1.95 -5.16 0.36
CA LEU A 8 -1.69 -4.03 -0.53
C LEU A 8 -0.64 -3.12 0.12
N VAL A 9 0.44 -2.82 -0.60
CA VAL A 9 1.45 -1.84 -0.19
C VAL A 9 1.27 -0.58 -1.03
N LEU A 10 0.86 0.52 -0.40
CA LEU A 10 0.74 1.83 -1.04
C LEU A 10 2.07 2.58 -0.94
N ASP A 11 2.65 2.93 -2.09
CA ASP A 11 3.98 3.52 -2.18
C ASP A 11 3.96 5.05 -2.18
N PHE A 12 4.52 5.65 -1.13
CA PHE A 12 4.72 7.10 -0.98
C PHE A 12 6.12 7.55 -1.43
N GLY A 13 6.90 6.67 -2.08
CA GLY A 13 8.26 6.93 -2.54
C GLY A 13 9.34 6.43 -1.58
N SER A 14 9.03 5.46 -0.72
CA SER A 14 10.03 4.89 0.19
C SER A 14 11.10 4.12 -0.56
N GLN A 15 12.36 4.30 -0.18
CA GLN A 15 13.44 3.38 -0.58
C GLN A 15 13.20 1.92 -0.14
N TYR A 16 12.31 1.69 0.83
CA TYR A 16 12.05 0.36 1.39
C TYR A 16 10.76 -0.30 0.87
N THR A 17 9.97 0.34 0.00
CA THR A 17 8.68 -0.21 -0.47
C THR A 17 8.81 -1.64 -0.99
N GLN A 18 9.80 -1.90 -1.84
CA GLN A 18 10.04 -3.23 -2.40
C GLN A 18 10.53 -4.24 -1.35
N LEU A 19 11.27 -3.79 -0.34
CA LEU A 19 11.70 -4.62 0.78
C LEU A 19 10.50 -5.04 1.63
N ILE A 20 9.58 -4.13 1.93
CA ILE A 20 8.34 -4.42 2.65
C ILE A 20 7.53 -5.49 1.92
N ALA A 21 7.28 -5.30 0.61
CA ALA A 21 6.58 -6.29 -0.20
C ALA A 21 7.29 -7.65 -0.23
N ARG A 22 8.63 -7.66 -0.26
CA ARG A 22 9.41 -8.90 -0.16
C ARG A 22 9.23 -9.59 1.20
N ARG A 23 9.24 -8.85 2.31
CA ARG A 23 9.03 -9.40 3.66
C ARG A 23 7.65 -10.03 3.83
N VAL A 24 6.62 -9.42 3.25
CA VAL A 24 5.27 -10.01 3.23
C VAL A 24 5.26 -11.34 2.46
N ARG A 25 5.94 -11.39 1.30
CA ARG A 25 6.07 -12.62 0.51
C ARG A 25 6.91 -13.70 1.19
N ASP A 26 7.94 -13.32 1.94
CA ASP A 26 8.73 -14.26 2.77
C ASP A 26 7.85 -14.96 3.82
N LEU A 27 6.78 -14.31 4.29
CA LEU A 27 5.77 -14.88 5.19
C LEU A 27 4.70 -15.73 4.46
N LYS A 28 4.90 -16.03 3.17
CA LYS A 28 3.98 -16.79 2.31
C LYS A 28 2.62 -16.11 2.11
N VAL A 29 2.57 -14.78 2.19
CA VAL A 29 1.39 -13.96 1.92
C VAL A 29 1.58 -13.23 0.58
N TYR A 30 0.55 -13.21 -0.26
CA TYR A 30 0.60 -12.48 -1.52
C TYR A 30 0.55 -10.97 -1.27
N SER A 31 1.37 -10.21 -1.98
CA SER A 31 1.44 -8.76 -1.83
C SER A 31 1.50 -8.05 -3.18
N GLU A 32 0.81 -6.93 -3.31
CA GLU A 32 0.92 -6.02 -4.45
C GLU A 32 1.45 -4.66 -4.01
N VAL A 33 2.22 -4.00 -4.89
CA VAL A 33 2.72 -2.64 -4.66
C VAL A 33 2.04 -1.73 -5.67
N HIS A 34 1.39 -0.68 -5.18
CA HIS A 34 0.73 0.33 -6.01
C HIS A 34 1.10 1.73 -5.52
N PRO A 35 1.04 2.77 -6.39
CA PRO A 35 1.24 4.15 -5.96
C PRO A 35 0.26 4.58 -4.85
N PHE A 36 0.67 5.48 -3.96
CA PHE A 36 -0.18 5.96 -2.86
C PHE A 36 -1.53 6.54 -3.29
N ASN A 37 -1.61 7.06 -4.52
CA ASN A 37 -2.80 7.70 -5.09
C ASN A 37 -3.69 6.72 -5.90
N MET A 38 -3.53 5.41 -5.70
CA MET A 38 -4.43 4.39 -6.24
C MET A 38 -5.88 4.72 -5.88
N LYS A 39 -6.80 4.59 -6.84
CA LYS A 39 -8.20 4.93 -6.61
C LYS A 39 -8.83 3.95 -5.63
N LEU A 40 -9.65 4.47 -4.71
CA LEU A 40 -10.36 3.66 -3.72
C LEU A 40 -11.21 2.55 -4.36
N GLU A 41 -11.80 2.80 -5.52
CA GLU A 41 -12.59 1.79 -6.26
C GLU A 41 -11.74 0.58 -6.67
N GLU A 42 -10.48 0.79 -7.05
CA GLU A 42 -9.56 -0.28 -7.42
C GLU A 42 -9.09 -1.05 -6.18
N ILE A 43 -8.83 -0.34 -5.08
CA ILE A 43 -8.52 -0.95 -3.78
C ILE A 43 -9.68 -1.83 -3.32
N LYS A 44 -10.93 -1.36 -3.44
CA LYS A 44 -12.13 -2.13 -3.05
C LYS A 44 -12.31 -3.38 -3.91
N LYS A 45 -12.01 -3.31 -5.22
CA LYS A 45 -12.06 -4.48 -6.12
C LYS A 45 -11.01 -5.54 -5.78
N LEU A 46 -9.86 -5.12 -5.26
CA LEU A 46 -8.80 -6.04 -4.81
C LEU A 46 -9.16 -6.79 -3.52
N GLU A 47 -10.11 -6.28 -2.72
CA GLU A 47 -10.50 -6.82 -1.42
C GLU A 47 -9.30 -7.20 -0.52
N PRO A 48 -8.32 -6.29 -0.30
CA PRO A 48 -7.12 -6.61 0.44
C PRO A 48 -7.46 -7.01 1.88
N ALA A 49 -6.75 -8.02 2.39
CA ALA A 49 -6.81 -8.41 3.79
C ALA A 49 -6.12 -7.42 4.73
N GLY A 50 -5.24 -6.56 4.17
CA GLY A 50 -4.56 -5.50 4.90
C GLY A 50 -3.87 -4.53 3.96
N ILE A 51 -3.65 -3.31 4.44
CA ILE A 51 -3.00 -2.23 3.70
C ILE A 51 -1.79 -1.76 4.49
N ILE A 52 -0.64 -1.64 3.84
CA ILE A 52 0.59 -1.05 4.38
C ILE A 52 0.82 0.27 3.65
N LEU A 53 0.79 1.38 4.38
CA LEU A 53 1.22 2.68 3.88
C LEU A 53 2.75 2.74 3.99
N SER A 54 3.45 2.80 2.87
CA SER A 54 4.91 2.96 2.90
C SER A 54 5.27 4.38 3.36
N GLY A 55 6.54 4.58 3.73
CA GLY A 55 7.06 5.91 3.98
C GLY A 55 7.37 6.66 2.68
N GLY A 56 7.88 7.87 2.81
CA GLY A 56 8.40 8.63 1.68
C GLY A 56 9.38 9.69 2.17
N PRO A 57 10.16 10.30 1.26
CA PRO A 57 11.03 11.42 1.61
C PRO A 57 10.24 12.71 1.90
N SER A 58 8.99 12.79 1.45
CA SER A 58 8.14 13.97 1.59
C SER A 58 7.62 14.14 3.01
N SER A 59 7.57 15.39 3.48
CA SER A 59 6.94 15.73 4.74
C SER A 59 5.43 15.87 4.56
N ILE A 60 4.66 15.45 5.56
CA ILE A 60 3.20 15.68 5.57
C ILE A 60 2.84 17.18 5.70
N TYR A 61 3.81 18.01 6.10
CA TYR A 61 3.65 19.46 6.24
C TYR A 61 4.00 20.22 4.95
N ASP A 62 4.46 19.55 3.90
CA ASP A 62 4.78 20.19 2.62
C ASP A 62 3.52 20.75 1.96
N LYS A 63 3.68 21.72 1.03
CA LYS A 63 2.53 22.36 0.34
C LYS A 63 1.67 21.37 -0.46
N LYS A 64 2.25 20.26 -0.90
CA LYS A 64 1.59 19.18 -1.66
C LYS A 64 2.11 17.84 -1.16
N PRO A 65 1.67 17.40 0.03
CA PRO A 65 2.11 16.13 0.57
C PRO A 65 1.46 14.99 -0.22
N PRO A 66 2.12 13.83 -0.34
CA PRO A 66 1.48 12.65 -0.89
C PRO A 66 0.44 12.15 0.11
N LEU A 67 -0.83 12.20 -0.28
CA LEU A 67 -1.97 11.76 0.54
C LEU A 67 -2.71 10.63 -0.19
N PRO A 68 -3.00 9.52 0.50
CA PRO A 68 -3.85 8.48 -0.08
C PRO A 68 -5.31 8.95 -0.10
N ASP A 69 -6.16 8.17 -0.75
CA ASP A 69 -7.61 8.36 -0.63
C ASP A 69 -8.05 8.20 0.84
N MET A 70 -8.89 9.11 1.33
CA MET A 70 -9.36 9.09 2.73
C MET A 70 -10.16 7.83 3.07
N GLY A 71 -10.79 7.18 2.09
CA GLY A 71 -11.52 5.93 2.32
C GLY A 71 -10.65 4.70 2.57
N VAL A 72 -9.32 4.87 2.60
CA VAL A 72 -8.35 3.83 3.01
C VAL A 72 -8.29 3.66 4.53
N PHE A 73 -8.65 4.70 5.30
CA PHE A 73 -8.73 4.68 6.77
C PHE A 73 -10.10 4.20 7.24
#